data_AF-A0A957J4F0-F1
#
_entry.id   AF-A0A957J4F0-F1
#
_cell.length_a   1.000
_cell.length_b   1.000
_cell.length_c   1.000
_cell.angle_alpha   90.00
_cell.angle_beta   90.00
_cell.angle_gamma   90.00
#
_symmetry.space_group_name_H-M   'P 1'
#
loop_
_entity.id
_entity.type
_entity.pdbx_description
1 polymer ?
#
loop_
_entity_poly.entity_id
_entity_poly.type
_entity_poly.pdbx_seq_one_letter_code
_entity_poly.pdbx_strand_id
1 'polypeptide(L)'
;YQQFIEQRNQEREAAKEVAAQARAAVQPESEGNGSGLSKNEQRKRADAVARLENDIAAAEQALAKLAEDLQMATQAQSFDKIQSLSVEYGDMALHLEQLLAQWEKMTHE
;
A
#
# COMPACT_ATOMS: atom_id res chain seq x y z
N TYR A 1 -35.55 -10.15 -43.99
CA TYR A 1 -34.29 -10.26 -43.21
C TYR A 1 -33.77 -8.89 -42.79
N GLN A 2 -33.70 -7.89 -43.68
CA GLN A 2 -33.27 -6.52 -43.34
C GLN A 2 -34.15 -5.84 -42.25
N GLN A 3 -35.48 -5.93 -42.35
CA GLN A 3 -36.40 -5.38 -41.35
C GLN A 3 -36.21 -5.95 -39.93
N PHE A 4 -35.81 -7.22 -39.83
CA PHE A 4 -35.55 -7.87 -38.53
C PHE A 4 -34.28 -7.32 -37.87
N ILE A 5 -33.28 -6.92 -38.66
CA ILE A 5 -32.04 -6.31 -38.16
C ILE A 5 -32.29 -4.88 -37.69
N GLU A 6 -33.13 -4.13 -38.41
CA GLU A 6 -33.51 -2.75 -38.03
C GLU A 6 -34.30 -2.73 -36.71
N GLN A 7 -35.27 -3.61 -36.55
CA GLN A 7 -36.06 -3.73 -35.33
C GLN A 7 -35.16 -4.08 -34.13
N ARG A 8 -34.21 -5.00 -34.31
CA ARG A 8 -33.26 -5.39 -33.27
C ARG A 8 -32.26 -4.28 -32.92
N ASN A 9 -31.93 -3.40 -33.87
CA ASN A 9 -31.09 -2.24 -33.60
C ASN A 9 -31.84 -1.17 -32.82
N GLN A 10 -33.11 -0.91 -33.16
CA GLN A 10 -33.96 0.03 -32.42
C GLN A 10 -34.17 -0.42 -30.97
N GLU A 11 -34.42 -1.72 -30.74
CA GLU A 11 -34.52 -2.27 -29.38
C GLU A 11 -33.22 -2.11 -28.59
N ARG A 12 -32.06 -2.26 -29.24
CA ARG A 12 -30.75 -2.07 -28.59
C ARG A 12 -30.47 -0.60 -28.27
N GLU A 13 -30.91 0.33 -29.10
CA GLU A 13 -30.77 1.76 -28.81
C GLU A 13 -31.69 2.19 -27.68
N ALA A 14 -32.96 1.78 -27.69
CA ALA A 14 -33.90 2.02 -26.60
C ALA A 14 -33.39 1.44 -25.27
N ALA A 15 -32.81 0.22 -25.29
CA ALA A 15 -32.23 -0.38 -24.09
C ALA A 15 -31.00 0.40 -23.56
N LYS A 16 -30.19 0.98 -24.45
CA LYS A 16 -29.05 1.82 -24.07
C LYS A 16 -29.49 3.13 -23.45
N GLU A 17 -30.54 3.77 -23.99
CA GLU A 17 -31.08 5.02 -23.44
C GLU A 17 -31.70 4.80 -22.06
N VAL A 18 -32.47 3.72 -21.87
CA VAL A 18 -33.03 3.35 -20.56
C VAL A 18 -31.92 3.04 -19.56
N ALA A 19 -30.86 2.33 -19.98
CA ALA A 19 -29.71 2.06 -19.13
C ALA A 19 -28.90 3.34 -18.79
N ALA A 20 -28.79 4.29 -19.73
CA ALA A 20 -28.14 5.57 -19.50
C ALA A 20 -28.95 6.45 -18.53
N GLN A 21 -30.28 6.48 -18.67
CA GLN A 21 -31.17 7.19 -17.75
C GLN A 21 -31.20 6.55 -16.36
N ALA A 22 -31.18 5.22 -16.26
CA ALA A 22 -31.05 4.53 -14.99
C ALA A 22 -29.70 4.81 -14.32
N ARG A 23 -28.61 4.93 -15.08
CA ARG A 23 -27.29 5.33 -14.54
C ARG A 23 -27.25 6.78 -14.11
N ALA A 24 -27.95 7.69 -14.81
CA ALA A 24 -28.08 9.08 -14.41
C ALA A 24 -28.94 9.23 -13.15
N ALA A 25 -30.01 8.45 -13.01
CA ALA A 25 -30.89 8.45 -11.83
C ALA A 25 -30.27 7.79 -10.59
N VAL A 26 -29.29 6.90 -10.78
CA VAL A 26 -28.56 6.20 -9.70
C VAL A 26 -27.18 6.84 -9.44
N GLN A 27 -26.80 7.90 -10.15
CA GLN A 27 -25.73 8.77 -9.69
C GLN A 27 -26.30 9.69 -8.60
N PRO A 28 -26.01 9.46 -7.30
CA PRO A 28 -26.11 10.56 -6.37
C PRO A 28 -25.14 11.63 -6.87
N GLU A 29 -25.64 12.84 -7.07
CA GLU A 29 -24.84 14.06 -7.07
C GLU A 29 -23.97 14.03 -5.81
N SER A 30 -22.79 13.45 -5.93
CA SER A 30 -21.78 13.51 -4.89
C SER A 30 -21.06 14.84 -5.10
N GLU A 31 -21.80 15.93 -4.88
CA GLU A 31 -21.22 17.16 -4.36
C GLU A 31 -20.65 16.81 -2.99
N GLY A 32 -19.45 16.22 -3.02
CA GLY A 32 -18.74 15.62 -1.90
C GLY A 32 -18.22 16.70 -0.96
N ASN A 33 -19.13 17.37 -0.26
CA ASN A 33 -18.86 18.20 0.90
C ASN A 33 -18.78 17.30 2.16
N GLY A 34 -17.97 16.24 2.07
CA GLY A 34 -17.68 15.31 3.15
C GLY A 34 -16.21 15.45 3.52
N SER A 35 -15.93 16.19 4.59
CA SER A 35 -14.60 16.44 5.17
C SER A 35 -13.92 15.18 5.77
N GLY A 36 -14.17 14.00 5.19
CA GLY A 36 -13.64 12.74 5.66
C GLY A 36 -13.37 11.83 4.47
N LEU A 37 -12.15 11.31 4.41
CA LEU A 37 -11.74 10.23 3.50
C LEU A 37 -12.84 9.17 3.43
N SER A 38 -13.12 8.67 2.23
CA SER A 38 -14.07 7.58 2.06
C SER A 38 -13.68 6.41 2.98
N LYS A 39 -14.65 5.65 3.51
CA LYS A 39 -14.38 4.48 4.37
C LYS A 39 -13.37 3.51 3.73
N ASN A 40 -13.35 3.42 2.41
CA ASN A 40 -12.37 2.63 1.67
C ASN A 40 -10.97 3.24 1.68
N GLU A 41 -10.84 4.57 1.63
CA GLU A 41 -9.57 5.27 1.75
C GLU A 41 -9.00 5.19 3.17
N GLN A 42 -9.85 5.30 4.19
CA GLN A 42 -9.44 5.11 5.59
C GLN A 42 -8.89 3.70 5.81
N ARG A 43 -9.57 2.67 5.27
CA ARG A 43 -9.08 1.28 5.32
C ARG A 43 -7.73 1.14 4.61
N LYS A 44 -7.60 1.69 3.40
CA LYS A 44 -6.32 1.66 2.67
C LYS A 44 -5.19 2.32 3.45
N ARG A 45 -5.45 3.46 4.11
CA ARG A 45 -4.46 4.13 4.96
C ARG A 45 -4.09 3.27 6.17
N ALA A 46 -5.08 2.72 6.87
CA ALA A 46 -4.84 1.82 8.00
C ALA A 46 -4.03 0.58 7.59
N ASP A 47 -4.38 -0.04 6.46
CA ASP A 47 -3.64 -1.19 5.93
C ASP A 47 -2.19 -0.82 5.55
N ALA A 48 -1.98 0.38 5.01
CA ALA A 48 -0.65 0.86 4.65
C ALA A 48 0.22 1.14 5.89
N VAL A 49 -0.35 1.77 6.92
CA VAL A 49 0.33 1.98 8.21
C VAL A 49 0.66 0.65 8.88
N ALA A 50 -0.29 -0.29 8.94
CA ALA A 50 -0.05 -1.61 9.52
C ALA A 50 1.03 -2.40 8.78
N ARG A 51 1.11 -2.31 7.45
CA ARG A 51 2.21 -2.90 6.68
C ARG A 51 3.55 -2.28 7.05
N LEU A 52 3.59 -0.96 7.11
CA LEU A 52 4.81 -0.23 7.43
C LEU A 52 5.31 -0.54 8.85
N GLU A 53 4.40 -0.67 9.82
CA GLU A 53 4.73 -1.12 11.19
C GLU A 53 5.29 -2.55 11.22
N ASN A 54 4.74 -3.46 10.41
CA ASN A 54 5.31 -4.81 10.29
C ASN A 54 6.71 -4.79 9.66
N ASP A 55 6.92 -3.96 8.64
CA ASP A 55 8.23 -3.82 7.98
C ASP A 55 9.26 -3.22 8.96
N ILE A 56 8.87 -2.23 9.78
CA ILE A 56 9.69 -1.68 10.87
C ILE A 56 10.06 -2.77 11.87
N ALA A 57 9.08 -3.52 12.37
CA ALA A 57 9.32 -4.60 13.34
C ALA A 57 10.25 -5.69 12.77
N ALA A 58 10.11 -6.02 11.49
CA ALA A 58 10.99 -6.97 10.81
C ALA A 58 12.44 -6.43 10.69
N ALA A 59 12.60 -5.15 10.35
CA ALA A 59 13.91 -4.50 10.29
C ALA A 59 14.58 -4.43 11.67
N GLU A 60 13.83 -4.13 12.73
CA GLU A 60 14.32 -4.16 14.11
C GLU A 60 14.79 -5.55 14.53
N GLN A 61 14.02 -6.60 14.20
CA GLN A 61 14.42 -7.99 14.47
C GLN A 61 15.69 -8.37 13.70
N ALA A 62 15.80 -7.94 12.43
CA ALA A 62 17.01 -8.17 11.64
C ALA A 62 18.23 -7.48 12.25
N LEU A 63 18.10 -6.24 12.74
CA LEU A 63 19.18 -5.53 13.43
C LEU A 63 19.60 -6.23 14.73
N ALA A 64 18.63 -6.70 15.53
CA ALA A 64 18.93 -7.44 16.75
C ALA A 64 19.74 -8.71 16.44
N LYS A 65 19.35 -9.45 15.41
CA LYS A 65 20.10 -10.62 14.94
C LYS A 65 21.50 -10.28 14.45
N LEU A 66 21.65 -9.23 13.64
CA LEU A 66 22.97 -8.78 13.18
C LEU A 66 23.87 -8.37 14.34
N ALA A 67 23.32 -7.77 15.39
CA ALA A 67 24.06 -7.44 16.60
C ALA A 67 24.53 -8.70 17.36
N GLU A 68 23.68 -9.73 17.48
CA GLU A 68 24.07 -11.03 18.03
C GLU A 68 25.17 -11.70 17.20
N ASP A 69 25.03 -11.72 15.88
CA ASP A 69 26.01 -12.29 14.95
C ASP A 69 27.36 -11.54 15.03
N LEU A 70 27.33 -10.20 15.16
CA LEU A 70 28.52 -9.39 15.39
C LEU A 70 29.21 -9.73 16.72
N GLN A 71 28.43 -9.92 17.78
CA GLN A 71 28.96 -10.32 19.08
C GLN A 71 29.62 -11.71 19.01
N MET A 72 29.00 -12.66 18.30
CA MET A 72 29.57 -13.98 18.08
C MET A 72 30.84 -13.93 17.23
N ALA A 73 30.85 -13.15 16.13
CA ALA A 73 32.02 -12.97 15.28
C ALA A 73 33.19 -12.31 16.03
N THR A 74 32.88 -11.38 16.94
CA THR A 74 33.86 -10.73 17.83
C THR A 74 34.48 -11.74 18.80
N GLN A 75 33.67 -12.58 19.45
CA GLN A 75 34.18 -13.64 20.32
C GLN A 75 35.05 -14.65 19.57
N ALA A 76 34.69 -14.97 18.33
CA ALA A 76 35.46 -15.83 17.44
C ALA A 76 36.68 -15.13 16.80
N GLN A 77 36.89 -13.83 17.07
CA GLN A 77 37.95 -13.01 16.46
C GLN A 77 37.97 -13.06 14.93
N SER A 78 36.79 -13.19 14.31
CA SER A 78 36.65 -13.31 12.86
C SER A 78 36.50 -11.93 12.22
N PHE A 79 37.62 -11.25 11.98
CA PHE A 79 37.64 -9.88 11.48
C PHE A 79 36.90 -9.67 10.16
N ASP A 80 37.04 -10.60 9.21
CA ASP A 80 36.35 -10.50 7.91
C ASP A 80 34.82 -10.53 8.10
N LYS A 81 34.31 -11.40 8.99
CA LYS A 81 32.89 -11.46 9.32
C LYS A 81 32.41 -10.23 10.05
N ILE A 82 33.22 -9.71 10.99
CA ILE A 82 32.88 -8.46 11.69
C ILE A 82 32.73 -7.33 10.68
N GLN A 83 33.63 -7.22 9.71
CA GLN A 83 33.57 -6.19 8.68
C GLN A 83 32.30 -6.33 7.83
N SER A 84 32.01 -7.54 7.31
CA SER A 84 30.82 -7.75 6.49
C SER A 84 29.53 -7.48 7.25
N LEU A 85 29.42 -7.99 8.49
CA LEU A 85 28.23 -7.79 9.33
C LEU A 85 28.07 -6.33 9.77
N SER A 86 29.16 -5.59 9.96
CA SER A 86 29.09 -4.16 10.31
C SER A 86 28.53 -3.32 9.16
N VAL A 87 28.88 -3.66 7.91
CA VAL A 87 28.30 -3.01 6.72
C VAL A 87 26.82 -3.33 6.63
N GLU A 88 26.44 -4.61 6.75
CA GLU A 88 25.05 -5.04 6.68
C GLU A 88 24.20 -4.42 7.80
N TYR A 89 24.73 -4.33 9.02
CA TYR A 89 24.09 -3.64 10.15
C TYR A 89 23.86 -2.15 9.83
N GLY A 90 24.87 -1.47 9.27
CA GLY A 90 24.75 -0.06 8.87
C GLY A 90 23.68 0.16 7.80
N ASP A 91 23.67 -0.68 6.76
CA ASP A 91 22.67 -0.61 5.69
C ASP A 91 21.26 -0.86 6.22
N MET A 92 21.09 -1.84 7.11
CA MET A 92 19.79 -2.13 7.73
C MET A 92 19.35 -1.01 8.68
N ALA A 93 20.26 -0.37 9.41
CA ALA A 93 19.95 0.76 10.27
C ALA A 93 19.44 1.95 9.46
N LEU A 94 20.10 2.27 8.34
CA LEU A 94 19.63 3.28 7.40
C LEU A 94 18.26 2.92 6.80
N HIS A 95 18.02 1.65 6.51
CA HIS A 95 16.72 1.19 6.03
C HIS A 95 15.61 1.40 7.08
N LEU A 96 15.87 1.05 8.35
CA LEU A 96 14.94 1.30 9.45
C LEU A 96 14.62 2.79 9.60
N GLU A 97 15.63 3.67 9.55
CA GLU A 97 15.42 5.12 9.59
C GLU A 97 14.51 5.61 8.46
N GLN A 98 14.66 5.07 7.24
CA GLN A 98 13.79 5.41 6.11
C GLN A 98 12.35 4.94 6.31
N LEU A 99 12.13 3.77 6.93
CA LEU A 99 10.80 3.26 7.25
C LEU A 99 10.14 4.10 8.34
N LEU A 100 10.88 4.45 9.39
CA LEU A 100 10.40 5.34 10.45
C LEU A 100 10.02 6.72 9.92
N ALA A 101 10.85 7.31 9.06
CA ALA A 101 10.55 8.59 8.42
C ALA A 101 9.31 8.52 7.51
N GLN A 102 9.06 7.39 6.86
CA GLN A 102 7.82 7.18 6.10
C GLN A 102 6.61 7.06 7.03
N TRP A 103 6.76 6.36 8.16
CA TRP A 103 5.68 6.17 9.13
C TRP A 103 5.30 7.48 9.79
N GLU A 104 6.29 8.30 10.15
CA GLU A 104 6.06 9.64 10.70
C GLU A 104 5.25 10.50 9.72
N LYS A 105 5.61 10.50 8.43
CA LYS A 105 4.87 11.24 7.39
C LYS A 105 3.42 10.77 7.25
N MET A 106 3.18 9.45 7.29
CA MET A 106 1.82 8.91 7.12
C MET A 106 0.92 9.10 8.35
N THR A 107 1.49 9.31 9.53
CA THR A 107 0.75 9.46 10.79
C THR A 107 0.55 10.92 11.21
N HIS A 108 1.40 11.84 10.74
CA HIS A 108 1.29 13.28 11.01
C HIS A 108 0.49 14.06 9.94
N GLU A 109 0.01 13.39 8.87
CA GLU A 109 -0.91 13.92 7.83
C GLU A 109 -2.38 13.56 8.08
#